data_AF-A0A7W1LZL9-F1
#
_entry.id   AF-A0A7W1LZL9-F1
#
_cell.length_a   1.000
_cell.length_b   1.000
_cell.length_c   1.000
_cell.angle_alpha   90.00
_cell.angle_beta   90.00
_cell.angle_gamma   90.00
#
_symmetry.space_group_name_H-M   'P 1'
#
loop_
_entity.id
_entity.type
_entity.pdbx_description
1 polymer ?
#
loop_
_entity_poly.entity_id
_entity_poly.type
_entity_poly.pdbx_seq_one_letter_code
_entity_poly.pdbx_strand_id
1 'polypeptide(L)'
;MKRGRYSKAEIESFVHSLLTDGFCVLPEHFDRAKLAAWGEAFAPLLERHIEHEGRVQNRGARRYYVTLPFELPFADPEVFEDEDILAVVKGLMGEDAVMCQFATDTPLFGSDSQDIHRDAPPL
;
A
#
# COMPACT_ATOMS: atom_id res chain seq x y z
N MET A 1 21.92 -0.10 -7.54
CA MET A 1 20.70 0.68 -7.26
C MET A 1 20.05 1.02 -8.58
N LYS A 2 18.78 0.66 -8.73
CA LYS A 2 18.04 0.73 -9.98
C LYS A 2 17.41 2.11 -10.01
N ARG A 3 18.01 3.02 -10.77
CA ARG A 3 17.59 4.42 -10.87
C ARG A 3 16.06 4.52 -11.02
N GLY A 4 15.44 5.29 -10.13
CA GLY A 4 14.01 5.65 -10.18
C GLY A 4 13.54 6.13 -11.56
N ARG A 5 12.26 5.92 -11.84
CA ARG A 5 11.58 6.23 -13.10
C ARG A 5 11.36 7.73 -13.28
N TYR A 6 11.16 8.48 -12.20
CA TYR A 6 10.81 9.89 -12.26
C TYR A 6 12.02 10.79 -12.08
N SER A 7 12.00 11.93 -12.77
CA SER A 7 12.98 13.00 -12.57
C SER A 7 12.77 13.70 -11.23
N LYS A 8 13.79 14.44 -10.78
CA LYS A 8 13.70 15.23 -9.55
C LYS A 8 12.51 16.22 -9.59
N ALA A 9 12.27 16.86 -10.72
CA ALA A 9 11.17 17.81 -10.88
C ALA A 9 9.79 17.12 -10.77
N GLU A 10 9.66 15.89 -11.28
CA GLU A 10 8.43 15.11 -11.13
C GLU A 10 8.21 14.68 -9.67
N ILE A 11 9.26 14.25 -8.98
CA ILE A 11 9.20 13.96 -7.53
C ILE A 11 8.76 15.20 -6.74
N GLU A 12 9.38 16.36 -7.00
CA GLU A 12 8.99 17.63 -6.36
C GLU A 12 7.52 17.98 -6.63
N SER A 13 7.01 17.67 -7.84
CA SER A 13 5.59 17.85 -8.17
C SER A 13 4.66 16.90 -7.40
N PHE A 14 5.06 15.65 -7.16
CA PHE A 14 4.27 14.71 -6.35
C PHE A 14 4.22 15.16 -4.89
N VAL A 15 5.35 15.59 -4.34
CA VAL A 15 5.42 16.15 -2.97
C VAL A 15 4.54 17.39 -2.85
N HIS A 16 4.55 18.28 -3.85
CA HIS A 16 3.66 19.43 -3.88
C HIS A 16 2.18 19.02 -3.86
N SER A 17 1.79 18.04 -4.69
CA SER A 17 0.41 17.54 -4.75
C SER A 17 -0.03 16.94 -3.41
N LEU A 18 0.86 16.24 -2.70
CA LEU A 18 0.59 15.72 -1.35
C LEU A 18 0.32 16.85 -0.34
N LEU A 19 1.07 17.95 -0.43
CA LEU A 19 0.89 19.10 0.46
C LEU A 19 -0.37 19.92 0.16
N THR A 20 -0.80 19.97 -1.11
CA THR A 20 -1.98 20.75 -1.54
C THR A 20 -3.27 19.96 -1.47
N ASP A 21 -3.26 18.72 -1.96
CA ASP A 21 -4.45 17.90 -2.21
C ASP A 21 -4.55 16.70 -1.25
N GLY A 22 -3.50 16.40 -0.50
CA GLY A 22 -3.45 15.28 0.44
C GLY A 22 -3.17 13.92 -0.20
N PHE A 23 -2.99 13.85 -1.52
CA PHE A 23 -2.62 12.63 -2.25
C PHE A 23 -1.86 12.93 -3.55
N CYS A 24 -1.15 11.93 -4.07
CA CYS A 24 -0.59 11.96 -5.43
C CYS A 24 -0.75 10.60 -6.10
N VAL A 25 -0.64 10.53 -7.43
CA VAL A 25 -0.75 9.28 -8.19
C VAL A 25 0.50 9.08 -9.04
N LEU A 26 1.15 7.93 -8.90
CA LEU A 26 2.23 7.46 -9.75
C LEU A 26 1.66 6.44 -10.76
N PRO A 27 1.35 6.85 -12.00
CA PRO A 27 0.60 5.99 -12.93
C PRO A 27 1.46 4.83 -13.42
N GLU A 28 0.87 3.62 -13.40
CA GLU A 28 1.49 2.38 -13.90
C GLU A 28 2.88 2.14 -13.30
N HIS A 29 3.03 2.45 -12.01
CA HIS A 29 4.33 2.42 -11.33
C HIS A 29 4.91 1.02 -11.22
N PHE A 30 4.07 0.06 -10.81
CA PHE A 30 4.47 -1.33 -10.67
C PHE A 30 4.16 -2.15 -11.91
N ASP A 31 5.04 -3.13 -12.18
CA ASP A 31 4.82 -4.11 -13.24
C ASP A 31 3.54 -4.93 -12.99
N ARG A 32 2.70 -5.03 -14.02
CA ARG A 32 1.40 -5.70 -13.90
C ARG A 32 1.52 -7.21 -13.68
N ALA A 33 2.54 -7.86 -14.25
CA ALA A 33 2.73 -9.29 -14.08
C ALA A 33 3.19 -9.60 -12.64
N LYS A 34 4.03 -8.74 -12.06
CA LYS A 34 4.37 -8.81 -10.64
C LYS A 34 3.13 -8.69 -9.74
N LEU A 35 2.29 -7.68 -9.97
CA LEU A 35 1.06 -7.50 -9.18
C LEU A 35 0.10 -8.69 -9.33
N ALA A 36 0.02 -9.30 -10.52
CA ALA A 36 -0.76 -10.51 -10.73
C ALA A 36 -0.23 -11.69 -9.91
N ALA A 37 1.10 -11.92 -9.92
CA ALA A 37 1.73 -12.97 -9.11
C ALA A 37 1.50 -12.76 -7.59
N TRP A 38 1.54 -11.51 -7.13
CA TRP A 38 1.19 -11.16 -5.75
C TRP A 38 -0.29 -11.47 -5.45
N GLY A 39 -1.19 -11.15 -6.36
CA GLY A 39 -2.62 -11.49 -6.24
C GLY A 39 -2.86 -12.99 -6.13
N GLU A 40 -2.19 -13.79 -6.95
CA GLU A 40 -2.25 -15.26 -6.90
C GLU A 40 -1.73 -15.82 -5.57
N ALA A 41 -0.59 -15.32 -5.09
CA ALA A 41 -0.02 -15.74 -3.81
C ALA A 41 -0.84 -15.26 -2.59
N PHE A 42 -1.56 -14.15 -2.75
CA PHE A 42 -2.38 -13.56 -1.68
C PHE A 42 -3.68 -14.32 -1.46
N ALA A 43 -4.30 -14.88 -2.51
CA ALA A 43 -5.56 -15.60 -2.41
C ALA A 43 -5.60 -16.65 -1.27
N PRO A 44 -4.64 -17.59 -1.14
CA PRO A 44 -4.65 -18.56 -0.03
C PRO A 44 -4.32 -17.95 1.34
N LEU A 45 -3.71 -16.76 1.42
CA LEU A 45 -3.54 -16.04 2.69
C LEU A 45 -4.87 -15.45 3.16
N LEU A 46 -5.60 -14.84 2.23
CA LEU A 46 -6.93 -14.28 2.51
C LEU A 46 -7.92 -15.36 2.93
N GLU A 47 -7.97 -16.50 2.23
CA GLU A 47 -8.85 -17.63 2.58
C GLU A 47 -8.62 -18.08 4.03
N ARG A 48 -7.35 -18.35 4.39
CA ARG A 48 -6.98 -18.71 5.77
C ARG A 48 -7.37 -17.63 6.76
N HIS A 49 -7.11 -16.35 6.45
CA HIS A 49 -7.48 -15.26 7.34
C HIS A 49 -9.00 -15.21 7.59
N ILE A 50 -9.82 -15.43 6.56
CA ILE A 50 -11.28 -15.48 6.69
C ILE A 50 -11.73 -16.66 7.56
N GLU A 51 -11.13 -17.84 7.38
CA GLU A 51 -11.44 -19.03 8.18
C GLU A 51 -11.14 -18.82 9.67
N HIS A 52 -10.02 -18.16 9.97
CA HIS A 52 -9.56 -17.94 11.34
C HIS A 52 -10.24 -16.74 12.03
N GLU A 53 -10.27 -15.58 11.37
CA GLU A 53 -10.59 -14.29 11.98
C GLU A 53 -11.90 -13.68 11.44
N GLY A 54 -12.51 -14.30 10.42
CA GLY A 54 -13.65 -13.70 9.73
C GLY A 54 -14.94 -13.55 10.52
N ARG A 55 -14.96 -14.02 11.78
CA ARG A 55 -16.03 -13.80 12.76
C ARG A 55 -15.91 -12.46 13.51
N VAL A 56 -14.72 -11.87 13.59
CA VAL A 56 -14.47 -10.64 14.37
C VAL A 56 -14.86 -9.39 13.57
N GLN A 57 -14.72 -9.43 12.23
CA GLN A 57 -15.13 -8.39 11.27
C GLN A 57 -14.91 -6.93 11.75
N ASN A 58 -13.75 -6.66 12.35
CA ASN A 58 -13.40 -5.36 12.95
C ASN A 58 -13.24 -4.20 11.94
N ARG A 59 -13.39 -4.47 10.64
CA ARG A 59 -13.36 -3.49 9.54
C ARG A 59 -14.72 -3.33 8.84
N GLY A 60 -15.77 -3.95 9.37
CA GLY A 60 -17.09 -4.00 8.76
C GLY A 60 -17.33 -5.30 7.98
N ALA A 61 -18.56 -5.45 7.50
CA ALA A 61 -19.01 -6.69 6.88
C ALA A 61 -18.15 -7.06 5.65
N ARG A 62 -17.65 -8.31 5.65
CA ARG A 62 -16.88 -8.90 4.54
C ARG A 62 -15.64 -8.11 4.11
N ARG A 63 -15.07 -7.30 5.00
CA ARG A 63 -13.83 -6.54 4.80
C ARG A 63 -12.76 -7.02 5.73
N TYR A 64 -11.55 -7.23 5.20
CA TYR A 64 -10.45 -7.85 5.95
C TYR A 64 -9.18 -7.00 5.81
N TYR A 65 -8.47 -6.83 6.93
CA TYR A 65 -7.13 -6.27 6.95
C TYR A 65 -6.14 -7.43 7.12
N VAL A 66 -5.35 -7.71 6.09
CA VAL A 66 -4.45 -8.88 6.07
C VAL A 66 -3.02 -8.41 5.95
N THR A 67 -2.21 -8.65 6.97
CA THR A 67 -0.76 -8.37 6.94
C THR A 67 -0.05 -9.33 5.99
N LEU A 68 0.88 -8.81 5.20
CA LEU A 68 1.67 -9.61 4.28
C LEU A 68 2.93 -10.15 4.98
N PRO A 69 3.30 -11.42 4.77
CA PRO A 69 4.52 -11.97 5.35
C PRO A 69 5.76 -11.41 4.64
N PHE A 70 6.87 -11.27 5.37
CA PHE A 70 8.18 -11.00 4.77
C PHE A 70 8.80 -12.29 4.21
N GLU A 71 8.07 -12.91 3.28
CA GLU A 71 8.48 -14.09 2.53
C GLU A 71 8.14 -13.90 1.06
N LEU A 72 8.83 -14.59 0.15
CA LEU A 72 8.49 -14.52 -1.27
C LEU A 72 7.04 -14.97 -1.52
N PRO A 73 6.30 -14.29 -2.43
CA PRO A 73 6.75 -13.21 -3.31
C PRO A 73 6.65 -11.81 -2.70
N PHE A 74 6.11 -11.65 -1.48
CA PHE A 74 5.85 -10.35 -0.85
C PHE A 74 7.10 -9.66 -0.31
N ALA A 75 8.13 -10.43 0.04
CA ALA A 75 9.47 -9.92 0.34
C ALA A 75 10.19 -9.46 -0.95
N ASP A 76 9.63 -8.47 -1.63
CA ASP A 76 10.19 -7.83 -2.83
C ASP A 76 10.67 -6.40 -2.52
N PRO A 77 11.99 -6.16 -2.46
CA PRO A 77 12.54 -4.83 -2.28
C PRO A 77 12.12 -3.82 -3.35
N GLU A 78 11.77 -4.26 -4.56
CA GLU A 78 11.23 -3.34 -5.58
C GLU A 78 9.84 -2.79 -5.24
N VAL A 79 9.21 -3.23 -4.13
CA VAL A 79 7.95 -2.67 -3.62
C VAL A 79 8.18 -1.83 -2.36
N PHE A 80 8.81 -2.37 -1.32
CA PHE A 80 8.98 -1.66 -0.05
C PHE A 80 10.25 -0.79 0.04
N GLU A 81 11.21 -0.95 -0.88
CA GLU A 81 12.39 -0.08 -1.04
C GLU A 81 12.36 0.68 -2.38
N ASP A 82 11.18 0.88 -2.96
CA ASP A 82 11.04 1.57 -4.25
C ASP A 82 11.63 3.00 -4.18
N GLU A 83 12.59 3.29 -5.07
CA GLU A 83 13.36 4.54 -5.04
C GLU A 83 12.47 5.79 -5.23
N ASP A 84 11.44 5.72 -6.08
CA ASP A 84 10.57 6.86 -6.37
C ASP A 84 9.60 7.10 -5.21
N ILE A 85 8.97 6.04 -4.68
CA ILE A 85 8.10 6.13 -3.50
C ILE A 85 8.88 6.66 -2.31
N LEU A 86 10.08 6.13 -2.04
CA LEU A 86 10.93 6.62 -0.95
C LEU A 86 11.35 8.08 -1.16
N ALA A 87 11.65 8.51 -2.40
CA ALA A 87 11.97 9.91 -2.67
C ALA A 87 10.79 10.85 -2.36
N VAL A 88 9.56 10.45 -2.72
CA VAL A 88 8.34 11.21 -2.39
C VAL A 88 8.10 11.23 -0.88
N VAL A 89 8.17 10.07 -0.21
CA VAL A 89 7.97 9.96 1.25
C VAL A 89 8.99 10.81 2.00
N LYS A 90 10.27 10.76 1.62
CA LYS A 90 11.34 11.56 2.24
C LYS A 90 11.16 13.05 2.01
N GLY A 91 10.69 13.44 0.82
CA GLY A 91 10.35 14.83 0.52
C GLY A 91 9.23 15.38 1.40
N LEU A 92 8.29 14.53 1.85
CA LEU A 92 7.17 14.92 2.72
C LEU A 92 7.49 14.79 4.22
N MET A 93 8.08 13.67 4.65
CA MET A 93 8.23 13.28 6.06
C MET A 93 9.67 13.40 6.60
N GLY A 94 10.65 13.62 5.73
CA GLY A 94 12.07 13.62 6.07
C GLY A 94 12.76 12.25 5.90
N GLU A 95 14.07 12.22 6.12
CA GLU A 95 14.91 11.05 5.82
C GLU A 95 14.68 9.85 6.75
N ASP A 96 14.16 10.08 7.95
CA ASP A 96 13.98 9.05 8.99
C ASP A 96 12.62 8.33 8.92
N ALA A 97 11.89 8.47 7.81
CA ALA A 97 10.62 7.78 7.61
C ALA A 97 10.79 6.25 7.63
N VAL A 98 9.88 5.56 8.32
CA VAL A 98 9.89 4.10 8.44
C VAL A 98 8.55 3.50 8.02
N MET A 99 8.59 2.35 7.38
CA MET A 99 7.38 1.59 7.05
C MET A 99 6.84 0.90 8.30
N CYS A 100 5.66 1.32 8.76
CA CYS A 100 5.02 0.76 9.95
C CYS A 100 4.01 -0.35 9.64
N GLN A 101 3.56 -0.45 8.38
CA GLN A 101 2.52 -1.38 7.97
C GLN A 101 2.82 -1.94 6.58
N PHE A 102 2.66 -3.25 6.44
CA PHE A 102 2.74 -3.96 5.17
C PHE A 102 1.59 -4.96 5.10
N ALA A 103 0.49 -4.53 4.48
CA ALA A 103 -0.80 -5.21 4.56
C ALA A 103 -1.69 -4.85 3.37
N THR A 104 -2.82 -5.52 3.28
CA THR A 104 -3.89 -5.25 2.32
C THR A 104 -5.19 -4.93 3.05
N ASP A 105 -5.93 -3.95 2.54
CA ASP A 105 -7.34 -3.76 2.83
C ASP A 105 -8.17 -4.44 1.73
N THR A 106 -8.81 -5.55 2.07
CA THR A 106 -9.47 -6.43 1.10
C THR A 106 -10.98 -6.44 1.33
N PRO A 107 -11.75 -5.57 0.65
CA PRO A 107 -13.20 -5.69 0.59
C PRO A 107 -13.60 -6.85 -0.33
N LEU A 108 -14.54 -7.69 0.10
CA LEU A 108 -15.13 -8.72 -0.74
C LEU A 108 -16.46 -8.28 -1.33
N PHE A 109 -16.95 -9.03 -2.31
CA PHE A 109 -18.31 -8.84 -2.82
C PHE A 109 -19.32 -8.84 -1.67
N GLY A 110 -20.16 -7.81 -1.60
CA GLY A 110 -21.12 -7.62 -0.50
C GLY A 110 -20.58 -6.89 0.73
N SER A 111 -19.37 -6.30 0.66
CA SER A 111 -18.97 -5.26 1.61
C SER A 111 -19.76 -3.98 1.40
N ASP A 112 -20.05 -3.28 2.49
CA ASP A 112 -20.66 -1.96 2.48
C ASP A 112 -19.64 -0.84 2.27
N SER A 113 -20.16 0.35 1.98
CA SER A 113 -19.37 1.59 1.96
C SER A 113 -18.90 1.94 3.37
N GLN A 114 -17.69 2.49 3.48
CA GLN A 114 -17.20 3.03 4.74
C GLN A 114 -17.66 4.48 4.90
N ASP A 115 -17.92 4.89 6.13
CA ASP A 115 -18.09 6.29 6.47
C ASP A 115 -16.82 7.07 6.14
N ILE A 116 -16.97 8.37 5.87
CA ILE A 116 -15.83 9.25 5.60
C ILE A 116 -14.97 9.34 6.86
N HIS A 117 -13.69 9.01 6.73
CA HIS A 117 -12.73 9.02 7.83
C HIS A 117 -11.32 9.38 7.36
N ARG A 118 -10.40 9.50 8.31
CA ARG A 118 -8.96 9.61 8.09
C ARG A 118 -8.29 8.37 8.67
N ASP A 119 -7.29 7.85 7.98
CA ASP A 119 -6.54 6.67 8.43
C ASP A 119 -5.68 6.96 9.67
N ALA A 120 -5.18 8.18 9.77
CA ALA A 120 -4.37 8.66 10.89
C ALA A 120 -4.84 10.03 11.40
N PRO A 121 -4.59 10.33 12.69
CA PRO A 121 -4.69 11.69 13.23
C PRO A 121 -3.86 12.71 12.43
N PRO A 122 -4.10 14.03 12.59
CA PRO A 122 -3.21 15.05 12.04
C PRO A 122 -1.75 14.83 12.45
N LEU A 123 -0.84 15.08 11.50
CA LEU A 123 0.60 15.17 11.75
C LEU A 123 0.91 16.38 12.66
#